data_AF-X0BDL5-F1
#
_entry.id   AF-X0BDL5-F1
#
_cell.length_a   1.000
_cell.length_b   1.000
_cell.length_c   1.000
_cell.angle_alpha   90.00
_cell.angle_beta   90.00
_cell.angle_gamma   90.00
#
_symmetry.space_group_name_H-M   'P 1'
#
loop_
_entity.id
_entity.type
_entity.pdbx_description
1 polymer ?
#
loop_
_entity_poly.entity_id
_entity_poly.type
_entity_poly.pdbx_seq_one_letter_code
_entity_poly.pdbx_strand_id
1 'polypeptide(L)'
;MDGALSVEELTRLLREAEQRAKEERQRAEEAERERQEERQRAEREQQRAEEAERERQEERQRAEREQQRAEREQQRAEEAERQQQEERQRAEASEEQTRLTTLDEYIAACHTSVFSRFAIETDPKLTSRGSITNPRDKWCPKNLRPWPDFLDQQKLTFGALYDAFPTESRVFENRNFLAGLGNRISQRPIADEKTLEYFLHNSVEDPNMGDMNRSLEDEAIRSLRAMHRKGVIHKDVRLENMLFNPETNGVMVIDFERALLLKQPRRPLAQLVPNKRAWKSETMDAKKVTGDSNKRSRSSQSFSEDIWLAKTAFLEWNADRWTRVARAPC
;
A
#
# COMPACT_ATOMS: atom_id res chain seq x y z
N MET A 1 -48.87 -77.51 -104.87
CA MET A 1 -47.72 -78.24 -105.44
C MET A 1 -47.51 -77.67 -106.83
N ASP A 2 -46.49 -76.92 -107.19
CA ASP A 2 -45.31 -76.45 -106.46
C ASP A 2 -44.80 -75.20 -107.18
N GLY A 3 -44.84 -74.06 -106.50
CA GLY A 3 -44.04 -72.90 -106.88
C GLY A 3 -42.61 -73.14 -106.41
N ALA A 4 -41.92 -74.09 -107.04
CA ALA A 4 -40.53 -74.37 -106.74
C ALA A 4 -39.67 -73.23 -107.29
N LEU A 5 -39.25 -72.31 -106.41
CA LEU A 5 -38.18 -71.36 -106.67
C LEU A 5 -36.99 -72.09 -107.30
N SER A 6 -36.44 -71.56 -108.40
CA SER A 6 -35.25 -72.13 -109.05
C SER A 6 -34.11 -72.26 -108.04
N VAL A 7 -33.33 -73.34 -108.14
CA VAL A 7 -32.15 -73.58 -107.30
C VAL A 7 -31.18 -72.38 -107.34
N GLU A 8 -31.13 -71.65 -108.46
CA GLU A 8 -30.34 -70.42 -108.64
C GLU A 8 -30.90 -69.20 -107.87
N GLU A 9 -32.23 -69.06 -107.77
CA GLU A 9 -32.86 -67.99 -106.98
C GLU A 9 -32.68 -68.21 -105.48
N LEU A 10 -32.78 -69.47 -105.03
CA LEU A 10 -32.51 -69.86 -103.64
C LEU A 10 -31.03 -69.64 -103.26
N THR A 11 -30.08 -69.92 -104.16
CA THR A 11 -28.65 -69.67 -103.89
C THR A 11 -28.31 -68.17 -103.88
N ARG A 12 -28.95 -67.35 -104.72
CA ARG A 12 -28.80 -65.89 -104.68
C ARG A 12 -29.32 -65.31 -103.36
N LEU A 13 -30.52 -65.72 -102.94
CA LEU A 13 -31.11 -65.32 -101.67
C LEU A 13 -30.28 -65.77 -100.47
N LEU A 14 -29.69 -66.98 -100.52
CA LEU A 14 -28.81 -67.47 -99.46
C LEU A 14 -27.53 -66.62 -99.33
N ARG A 15 -26.89 -66.26 -100.46
CA ARG A 15 -25.70 -65.39 -100.44
C ARG A 15 -26.02 -63.98 -99.96
N GLU A 16 -27.15 -63.41 -100.36
CA GLU A 16 -27.60 -62.10 -99.87
C GLU A 16 -27.91 -62.15 -98.37
N ALA A 17 -28.51 -63.23 -97.88
CA ALA A 17 -28.75 -63.44 -96.45
C ALA A 17 -27.43 -63.62 -95.67
N GLU A 18 -26.46 -64.36 -96.20
CA GLU A 18 -25.13 -64.50 -95.59
C GLU A 18 -24.35 -63.17 -95.57
N GLN A 19 -24.44 -62.38 -96.65
CA GLN A 19 -23.82 -61.06 -96.73
C GLN A 19 -24.42 -60.11 -95.71
N ARG A 20 -25.77 -60.07 -95.61
CA ARG A 20 -26.49 -59.29 -94.60
C ARG A 20 -26.15 -59.74 -93.19
N ALA A 21 -26.07 -61.05 -92.94
CA ALA A 21 -25.68 -61.58 -91.63
C ALA A 21 -24.24 -61.21 -91.24
N LYS A 22 -23.32 -61.13 -92.21
CA LYS A 22 -21.93 -60.67 -91.98
C LYS A 22 -21.87 -59.17 -91.69
N GLU A 23 -22.58 -58.36 -92.46
CA GLU A 23 -22.66 -56.91 -92.24
C GLU A 23 -23.32 -56.58 -90.89
N GLU A 24 -24.37 -57.32 -90.53
CA GLU A 24 -25.06 -57.19 -89.25
C GLU A 24 -24.17 -57.63 -88.08
N ARG A 25 -23.36 -58.69 -88.24
CA ARG A 25 -22.31 -59.06 -87.28
C ARG A 25 -21.25 -57.98 -87.11
N GLN A 26 -20.74 -57.41 -88.20
CA GLN A 26 -19.74 -56.35 -88.14
C GLN A 26 -20.29 -55.09 -87.44
N ARG A 27 -21.52 -54.68 -87.77
CA ARG A 27 -22.18 -53.57 -87.08
C ARG A 27 -22.43 -53.86 -85.60
N ALA A 28 -22.76 -55.11 -85.26
CA ALA A 28 -22.92 -55.52 -83.86
C ALA A 28 -21.60 -55.48 -83.09
N GLU A 29 -20.50 -55.95 -83.67
CA GLU A 29 -19.15 -55.92 -83.09
C GLU A 29 -18.64 -54.48 -82.93
N GLU A 30 -18.86 -53.62 -83.93
CA GLU A 30 -18.49 -52.21 -83.88
C GLU A 30 -19.30 -51.45 -82.81
N ALA A 31 -20.62 -51.67 -82.75
CA ALA A 31 -21.48 -51.13 -81.70
C ALA A 31 -21.13 -51.69 -80.30
N GLU A 32 -20.62 -52.92 -80.19
CA GLU A 32 -20.13 -53.47 -78.93
C GLU A 32 -18.80 -52.82 -78.50
N ARG A 33 -17.87 -52.57 -79.44
CA ARG A 33 -16.65 -51.80 -79.17
C ARG A 33 -16.94 -50.37 -78.74
N GLU A 34 -17.82 -49.66 -79.44
CA GLU A 34 -18.20 -48.29 -79.05
C GLU A 34 -18.82 -48.26 -77.64
N ARG A 35 -19.71 -49.22 -77.33
CA ARG A 35 -20.28 -49.36 -75.98
C ARG A 35 -19.22 -49.69 -74.93
N GLN A 36 -18.21 -50.49 -75.25
CA GLN A 36 -17.09 -50.76 -74.34
C GLN A 36 -16.23 -49.51 -74.12
N GLU A 37 -15.92 -48.76 -75.17
CA GLU A 37 -15.16 -47.52 -75.06
C GLU A 37 -15.92 -46.44 -74.28
N GLU A 38 -17.22 -46.31 -74.51
CA GLU A 38 -18.10 -45.39 -73.78
C GLU A 38 -18.17 -45.75 -72.29
N ARG A 39 -18.29 -47.05 -71.97
CA ARG A 39 -18.22 -47.55 -70.57
C ARG A 39 -16.87 -47.23 -69.92
N GLN A 40 -15.77 -47.46 -70.62
CA GLN A 40 -14.44 -47.15 -70.09
C GLN A 40 -14.24 -45.64 -69.89
N ARG A 41 -14.79 -44.80 -70.78
CA ARG A 41 -14.78 -43.34 -70.61
C ARG A 41 -15.60 -42.91 -69.40
N ALA A 42 -16.80 -43.47 -69.24
CA ALA A 42 -17.67 -43.20 -68.10
C ALA A 42 -17.01 -43.64 -66.77
N GLU A 43 -16.39 -44.81 -66.71
CA GLU A 43 -15.66 -45.27 -65.52
C GLU A 43 -14.48 -44.35 -65.17
N ARG A 44 -13.69 -43.92 -66.15
CA ARG A 44 -12.58 -42.96 -65.93
C ARG A 44 -13.07 -41.58 -65.49
N GLU A 45 -14.25 -41.17 -65.94
CA GLU A 45 -14.87 -39.92 -65.51
C GLU A 45 -15.40 -40.03 -64.08
N GLN A 46 -16.05 -41.14 -63.73
CA GLN A 46 -16.47 -41.44 -62.36
C GLN A 46 -15.29 -41.49 -61.40
N GLN A 47 -14.21 -42.20 -61.74
CA GLN A 47 -13.01 -42.26 -60.90
C GLN A 47 -12.39 -40.87 -60.65
N ARG A 48 -12.32 -40.03 -61.70
CA ARG A 48 -11.84 -38.65 -61.55
C ARG A 48 -12.77 -37.80 -60.70
N ALA A 49 -14.08 -37.99 -60.81
CA ALA A 49 -15.06 -37.28 -59.99
C ALA A 49 -14.97 -37.68 -58.51
N GLU A 50 -14.82 -38.98 -58.23
CA GLU A 50 -14.64 -39.52 -56.87
C GLU A 50 -13.32 -39.05 -56.23
N GLU A 51 -12.22 -39.07 -56.98
CA GLU A 51 -10.92 -38.57 -56.51
C GLU A 51 -10.98 -37.08 -56.20
N ALA A 52 -11.58 -36.28 -57.10
CA ALA A 52 -11.77 -34.85 -56.87
C ALA A 52 -12.71 -34.56 -55.69
N GLU A 53 -13.71 -35.42 -55.42
CA GLU A 53 -14.55 -35.27 -54.24
C GLU A 53 -13.80 -35.59 -52.95
N ARG A 54 -12.97 -36.64 -52.97
CA ARG A 54 -12.12 -37.00 -51.84
C ARG A 54 -11.11 -35.91 -51.51
N GLU A 55 -10.46 -35.32 -52.51
CA GLU A 55 -9.55 -34.19 -52.32
C GLU A 55 -10.28 -32.99 -51.68
N ARG A 56 -11.48 -32.65 -52.18
CA ARG A 56 -12.32 -31.58 -51.58
C ARG A 56 -12.71 -31.88 -50.14
N GLN A 57 -13.00 -33.14 -49.80
CA GLN A 57 -13.30 -33.53 -48.42
C GLN A 57 -12.07 -33.42 -47.52
N GLU A 58 -10.89 -33.86 -47.98
CA GLU A 58 -9.64 -33.76 -47.23
C GLU A 58 -9.23 -32.30 -47.03
N GLU A 59 -9.40 -31.43 -48.03
CA GLU A 59 -9.16 -29.99 -47.92
C GLU A 59 -10.10 -29.33 -46.91
N ARG A 60 -11.41 -29.66 -46.95
CA ARG A 60 -12.39 -29.19 -45.96
C ARG A 60 -12.02 -29.61 -44.54
N GLN A 61 -11.62 -30.87 -44.34
CA GLN A 61 -11.19 -31.36 -43.03
C GLN A 61 -9.91 -30.66 -42.54
N ARG A 62 -8.98 -30.34 -43.45
CA ARG A 62 -7.78 -29.57 -43.11
C ARG A 62 -8.15 -28.15 -42.68
N ALA A 63 -8.99 -27.47 -43.46
CA ALA A 63 -9.46 -26.13 -43.14
C ALA A 63 -10.22 -26.08 -41.80
N GLU A 64 -11.08 -27.06 -41.52
CA GLU A 64 -11.80 -27.15 -40.25
C GLU A 64 -10.85 -27.38 -39.06
N ARG A 65 -9.85 -28.25 -39.21
CA ARG A 65 -8.83 -28.47 -38.16
C ARG A 65 -7.98 -27.22 -37.91
N GLU A 66 -7.69 -26.46 -38.97
CA GLU A 66 -6.96 -25.20 -38.87
C GLU A 66 -7.79 -24.12 -38.17
N GLN A 67 -9.07 -23.99 -38.53
CA GLN A 67 -10.02 -23.12 -37.83
C GLN A 67 -10.14 -23.49 -36.34
N GLN A 68 -10.34 -24.77 -36.02
CA GLN A 68 -10.41 -25.22 -34.62
C GLN A 68 -9.12 -24.95 -33.85
N ARG A 69 -7.95 -25.03 -34.50
CA ARG A 69 -6.67 -24.67 -33.88
C ARG A 69 -6.58 -23.17 -33.64
N ALA A 70 -6.96 -22.36 -34.62
CA ALA A 70 -6.97 -20.91 -34.52
C ALA A 70 -7.93 -20.43 -33.42
N GLU A 71 -9.15 -20.98 -33.36
CA GLU A 71 -10.12 -20.70 -32.30
C GLU A 71 -9.60 -21.07 -30.92
N ARG A 72 -8.97 -22.25 -30.75
CA ARG A 72 -8.38 -22.65 -29.47
C ARG A 72 -7.18 -21.79 -29.08
N GLU A 73 -6.41 -21.31 -30.05
CA GLU A 73 -5.31 -20.39 -29.79
C GLU A 73 -5.83 -19.02 -29.38
N GLN A 74 -6.86 -18.51 -30.07
CA GLN A 74 -7.53 -17.27 -29.70
C GLN A 74 -8.16 -17.35 -28.30
N GLN A 75 -8.89 -18.43 -27.99
CA GLN A 75 -9.47 -18.63 -26.65
C GLN A 75 -8.40 -18.65 -25.56
N ARG A 76 -7.26 -19.31 -25.81
CA ARG A 76 -6.13 -19.31 -24.86
C ARG A 76 -5.49 -17.94 -24.70
N ALA A 77 -5.39 -17.17 -25.78
CA ALA A 77 -4.89 -15.80 -25.73
C ALA A 77 -5.84 -14.88 -24.94
N GLU A 78 -7.14 -14.93 -25.21
CA GLU A 78 -8.17 -14.17 -24.49
C GLU A 78 -8.21 -14.53 -23.00
N GLU A 79 -8.12 -15.82 -22.65
CA GLU A 79 -8.06 -16.26 -21.27
C GLU A 79 -6.78 -15.78 -20.57
N ALA A 80 -5.63 -15.84 -21.26
CA ALA A 80 -4.36 -15.35 -20.73
C ALA A 80 -4.38 -13.82 -20.50
N GLU A 81 -4.92 -13.05 -21.44
CA GLU A 81 -5.10 -11.59 -21.27
C GLU A 81 -6.02 -11.27 -20.10
N ARG A 82 -7.12 -12.01 -19.96
CA ARG A 82 -8.04 -11.83 -18.83
C ARG A 82 -7.35 -12.13 -17.50
N GLN A 83 -6.61 -13.23 -17.41
CA GLN A 83 -5.85 -13.58 -16.20
C GLN A 83 -4.80 -12.51 -15.87
N GLN A 84 -4.07 -12.02 -16.88
CA GLN A 84 -3.09 -10.95 -16.70
C GLN A 84 -3.75 -9.64 -16.23
N GLN A 85 -4.92 -9.30 -16.77
CA GLN A 85 -5.67 -8.11 -16.35
C GLN A 85 -6.19 -8.24 -14.92
N GLU A 86 -6.72 -9.40 -14.53
CA GLU A 86 -7.14 -9.68 -13.16
C GLU A 86 -5.97 -9.64 -12.16
N GLU A 87 -4.82 -10.21 -12.53
CA GLU A 87 -3.60 -10.15 -11.71
C GLU A 87 -3.10 -8.71 -11.56
N ARG A 88 -3.09 -7.94 -12.65
CA ARG A 88 -2.70 -6.53 -12.63
C ARG A 88 -3.65 -5.70 -11.76
N GLN A 89 -4.96 -5.90 -11.88
CA GLN A 89 -5.94 -5.22 -11.03
C GLN A 89 -5.76 -5.58 -9.55
N ARG A 90 -5.49 -6.87 -9.24
CA ARG A 90 -5.20 -7.30 -7.87
C ARG A 90 -3.92 -6.65 -7.34
N ALA A 91 -2.89 -6.54 -8.17
CA ALA A 91 -1.62 -5.90 -7.80
C ALA A 91 -1.83 -4.40 -7.53
N GLU A 92 -2.49 -3.68 -8.45
CA GLU A 92 -2.81 -2.26 -8.31
C GLU A 92 -3.67 -1.98 -7.06
N ALA A 93 -4.67 -2.81 -6.77
CA ALA A 93 -5.50 -2.68 -5.57
C ALA A 93 -4.70 -2.92 -4.28
N SER A 94 -3.79 -3.91 -4.28
CA SER A 94 -2.90 -4.18 -3.15
C SER A 94 -1.91 -3.03 -2.93
N GLU A 95 -1.37 -2.48 -4.01
CA GLU A 95 -0.49 -1.31 -3.98
C GLU A 95 -1.22 -0.07 -3.47
N GLU A 96 -2.43 0.23 -3.97
CA GLU A 96 -3.22 1.39 -3.49
C GLU A 96 -3.49 1.32 -1.99
N GLN A 97 -3.68 0.12 -1.48
CA GLN A 97 -4.01 -0.09 -0.08
C GLN A 97 -2.76 -0.04 0.84
N THR A 98 -1.59 -0.39 0.32
CA THR A 98 -0.32 -0.43 1.07
C THR A 98 0.56 0.80 0.89
N ARG A 99 0.37 1.57 -0.19
CA ARG A 99 1.06 2.84 -0.42
C ARG A 99 0.66 3.87 0.65
N LEU A 100 1.60 4.75 0.95
CA LEU A 100 1.34 5.90 1.83
C LEU A 100 0.30 6.84 1.20
N THR A 101 -0.48 7.47 2.06
CA THR A 101 -1.56 8.38 1.67
C THR A 101 -1.06 9.82 1.60
N THR A 102 -1.73 10.62 0.77
CA THR A 102 -1.63 12.09 0.85
C THR A 102 -2.42 12.59 2.06
N LEU A 103 -2.27 13.87 2.42
CA LEU A 103 -3.00 14.46 3.55
C LEU A 103 -4.53 14.30 3.39
N ASP A 104 -5.07 14.56 2.20
CA ASP A 104 -6.51 14.45 1.93
C ASP A 104 -6.99 13.00 1.97
N GLU A 105 -6.23 12.09 1.34
CA GLU A 105 -6.52 10.66 1.36
C GLU A 105 -6.48 10.10 2.80
N TYR A 106 -5.53 10.58 3.61
CA TYR A 106 -5.37 10.21 5.02
C TYR A 106 -6.56 10.68 5.86
N ILE A 107 -6.92 11.96 5.78
CA ILE A 107 -8.06 12.53 6.51
C ILE A 107 -9.35 11.78 6.14
N ALA A 108 -9.59 11.57 4.85
CA ALA A 108 -10.74 10.80 4.37
C ALA A 108 -10.74 9.37 4.92
N ALA A 109 -9.60 8.67 4.86
CA ALA A 109 -9.47 7.31 5.36
C ALA A 109 -9.65 7.22 6.88
N CYS A 110 -9.17 8.19 7.65
CA CYS A 110 -9.43 8.26 9.09
C CYS A 110 -10.93 8.38 9.37
N HIS A 111 -11.64 9.25 8.64
CA HIS A 111 -13.09 9.38 8.80
C HIS A 111 -13.84 8.07 8.46
N THR A 112 -13.53 7.46 7.32
CA THR A 112 -14.27 6.28 6.83
C THR A 112 -13.90 5.01 7.56
N SER A 113 -12.65 4.84 7.98
CA SER A 113 -12.13 3.57 8.49
C SER A 113 -11.98 3.57 10.01
N VAL A 114 -11.66 4.70 10.64
CA VAL A 114 -11.38 4.80 12.08
C VAL A 114 -12.55 5.44 12.83
N PHE A 115 -12.91 6.68 12.51
CA PHE A 115 -13.95 7.41 13.24
C PHE A 115 -15.35 6.85 13.02
N SER A 116 -15.67 6.32 11.84
CA SER A 116 -16.95 5.64 11.60
C SER A 116 -17.17 4.41 12.48
N ARG A 117 -16.08 3.85 13.03
CA ARG A 117 -16.08 2.66 13.90
C ARG A 117 -16.12 3.02 15.39
N PHE A 118 -16.20 4.30 15.71
CA PHE A 118 -16.39 4.80 17.06
C PHE A 118 -17.73 4.31 17.62
N ALA A 119 -17.67 3.50 18.67
CA ALA A 119 -18.84 2.95 19.36
C ALA A 119 -18.82 3.37 20.83
N ILE A 120 -19.97 3.77 21.36
CA ILE A 120 -20.17 4.09 22.77
C ILE A 120 -20.91 2.92 23.42
N GLU A 121 -20.51 2.54 24.63
CA GLU A 121 -21.28 1.57 25.43
C GLU A 121 -22.60 2.21 25.87
N THR A 122 -23.70 1.53 25.57
CA THR A 122 -25.06 2.05 25.82
C THR A 122 -25.69 1.44 27.07
N ASP A 123 -25.19 0.30 27.56
CA ASP A 123 -25.69 -0.32 28.79
C ASP A 123 -25.17 0.44 30.03
N PRO A 124 -26.03 1.10 30.82
CA PRO A 124 -25.65 1.83 32.03
C PRO A 124 -25.03 0.95 33.14
N LYS A 125 -25.10 -0.37 33.01
CA LYS A 125 -24.44 -1.32 33.92
C LYS A 125 -22.98 -1.57 33.56
N LEU A 126 -22.60 -1.35 32.30
CA LEU A 126 -21.25 -1.54 31.77
C LEU A 126 -20.47 -0.23 31.70
N THR A 127 -21.15 0.91 31.79
CA THR A 127 -20.52 2.23 31.91
C THR A 127 -19.98 2.48 33.31
N SER A 128 -18.86 3.20 33.41
CA SER A 128 -18.32 3.65 34.69
C SER A 128 -19.35 4.44 35.52
N ARG A 129 -19.63 3.97 36.73
CA ARG A 129 -20.35 4.74 37.77
C ARG A 129 -19.35 5.50 38.64
N GLY A 130 -18.50 6.30 37.99
CA GLY A 130 -17.56 7.17 38.68
C GLY A 130 -18.28 8.36 39.31
N SER A 131 -17.80 8.83 40.47
CA SER A 131 -18.09 10.21 40.88
C SER A 131 -17.54 11.11 39.79
N ILE A 132 -18.41 11.90 39.16
CA ILE A 132 -17.98 13.01 38.29
C ILE A 132 -16.90 13.77 39.06
N THR A 133 -15.76 14.03 38.41
CA THR A 133 -14.66 14.78 39.01
C THR A 133 -15.24 16.08 39.54
N ASN A 134 -15.27 16.26 40.85
CA ASN A 134 -15.76 17.49 41.45
C ASN A 134 -14.87 18.63 40.93
N PRO A 135 -15.38 19.57 40.12
CA PRO A 135 -14.57 20.59 39.48
C PRO A 135 -14.16 21.70 40.44
N ARG A 136 -14.22 21.48 41.77
CA ARG A 136 -13.68 22.41 42.76
C ARG A 136 -12.25 22.76 42.33
N ASP A 137 -12.03 24.06 42.19
CA ASP A 137 -10.75 24.69 41.79
C ASP A 137 -10.34 24.53 40.31
N LYS A 138 -11.22 24.01 39.42
CA LYS A 138 -11.01 24.06 37.96
C LYS A 138 -11.71 25.26 37.33
N TRP A 139 -11.03 25.96 36.42
CA TRP A 139 -11.61 27.07 35.67
C TRP A 139 -12.62 26.56 34.65
N CYS A 140 -13.91 26.59 34.99
CA CYS A 140 -14.98 26.25 34.06
C CYS A 140 -15.44 27.52 33.29
N PRO A 141 -15.54 27.46 31.95
CA PRO A 141 -16.10 28.56 31.17
C PRO A 141 -17.54 28.84 31.62
N LYS A 142 -17.85 30.10 31.98
CA LYS A 142 -19.20 30.50 32.40
C LYS A 142 -20.14 30.75 31.22
N ASN A 143 -19.59 31.01 30.04
CA ASN A 143 -20.34 31.35 28.84
C ASN A 143 -19.70 30.69 27.62
N LEU A 144 -20.51 30.06 26.79
CA LEU A 144 -20.12 29.71 25.42
C LEU A 144 -20.37 30.93 24.54
N ARG A 145 -19.35 31.38 23.81
CA ARG A 145 -19.46 32.52 22.88
C ARG A 145 -19.22 32.02 21.45
N PRO A 146 -19.86 32.63 20.45
CA PRO A 146 -19.49 32.42 19.06
C PRO A 146 -17.99 32.71 18.87
N TRP A 147 -17.32 31.90 18.05
CA TRP A 147 -15.93 32.11 17.66
C TRP A 147 -15.94 32.84 16.29
N PRO A 148 -15.90 34.19 16.28
CA PRO A 148 -16.28 34.97 15.11
C PRO A 148 -15.30 34.85 13.94
N ASP A 149 -14.02 34.61 14.24
CA ASP A 149 -12.93 34.48 13.27
C ASP A 149 -12.51 33.02 13.03
N PHE A 150 -13.31 32.04 13.50
CA PHE A 150 -12.98 30.62 13.38
C PHE A 150 -12.65 30.20 11.95
N LEU A 151 -13.48 30.61 10.97
CA LEU A 151 -13.26 30.22 9.57
C LEU A 151 -11.97 30.83 9.00
N ASP A 152 -11.59 32.02 9.43
CA ASP A 152 -10.37 32.67 8.98
C ASP A 152 -9.15 32.02 9.62
N GLN A 153 -9.20 31.75 10.92
CA GLN A 153 -8.15 31.00 11.62
C GLN A 153 -8.00 29.58 11.05
N GLN A 154 -9.11 28.88 10.80
CA GLN A 154 -9.10 27.54 10.20
C GLN A 154 -8.43 27.58 8.82
N LYS A 155 -8.79 28.54 7.96
CA LYS A 155 -8.13 28.69 6.64
C LYS A 155 -6.63 28.92 6.76
N LEU A 156 -6.19 29.77 7.69
CA LEU A 156 -4.77 30.03 7.91
C LEU A 156 -4.03 28.77 8.38
N THR A 157 -4.63 28.03 9.32
CA THR A 157 -4.05 26.78 9.84
C THR A 157 -3.96 25.70 8.75
N PHE A 158 -5.04 25.48 7.99
CA PHE A 158 -5.03 24.53 6.87
C PHE A 158 -4.08 24.99 5.77
N GLY A 159 -3.99 26.29 5.48
CA GLY A 159 -3.01 26.84 4.53
C GLY A 159 -1.58 26.47 4.90
N ALA A 160 -1.16 26.73 6.14
CA ALA A 160 0.16 26.32 6.63
C ALA A 160 0.38 24.81 6.57
N LEU A 161 -0.66 24.01 6.79
CA LEU A 161 -0.60 22.55 6.70
C LEU A 161 -0.39 22.07 5.25
N TYR A 162 -1.13 22.61 4.28
CA TYR A 162 -0.96 22.27 2.86
C TYR A 162 0.34 22.82 2.27
N ASP A 163 0.87 23.93 2.80
CA ASP A 163 2.21 24.43 2.44
C ASP A 163 3.31 23.46 2.92
N ALA A 164 3.15 22.88 4.12
CA ALA A 164 4.09 21.90 4.68
C ALA A 164 3.96 20.50 4.04
N PHE A 165 2.75 20.12 3.63
CA PHE A 165 2.43 18.83 3.02
C PHE A 165 1.71 19.06 1.68
N PRO A 166 2.48 19.25 0.58
CA PRO A 166 1.90 19.42 -0.75
C PRO A 166 0.96 18.26 -1.10
N THR A 167 -0.06 18.52 -1.93
CA THR A 167 -1.12 17.56 -2.29
C THR A 167 -0.61 16.23 -2.84
N GLU A 168 0.55 16.23 -3.51
CA GLU A 168 1.16 15.02 -4.08
C GLU A 168 2.06 14.26 -3.08
N SER A 169 2.32 14.82 -1.89
CA SER A 169 3.19 14.24 -0.88
C SER A 169 2.51 13.07 -0.17
N ARG A 170 3.06 11.87 -0.34
CA ARG A 170 2.56 10.61 0.23
C ARG A 170 3.39 10.19 1.44
N VAL A 171 3.17 10.86 2.57
CA VAL A 171 3.94 10.66 3.81
C VAL A 171 3.08 10.17 4.98
N PHE A 172 1.78 9.99 4.77
CA PHE A 172 0.82 9.58 5.79
C PHE A 172 0.51 8.08 5.72
N GLU A 173 0.02 7.53 6.83
CA GLU A 173 -0.23 6.09 6.98
C GLU A 173 -1.11 5.51 5.87
N ASN A 174 -0.83 4.27 5.48
CA ASN A 174 -1.57 3.61 4.40
C ASN A 174 -2.99 3.21 4.83
N ARG A 175 -3.85 3.00 3.84
CA ARG A 175 -5.26 2.65 4.07
C ARG A 175 -5.42 1.30 4.79
N ASN A 176 -4.52 0.34 4.55
CA ASN A 176 -4.53 -0.96 5.24
C ASN A 176 -4.36 -0.82 6.74
N PHE A 177 -3.40 0.00 7.16
CA PHE A 177 -3.14 0.29 8.56
C PHE A 177 -4.36 0.92 9.22
N LEU A 178 -4.93 1.97 8.61
CA LEU A 178 -6.10 2.68 9.14
C LEU A 178 -7.34 1.77 9.24
N ALA A 179 -7.56 0.89 8.27
CA ALA A 179 -8.62 -0.11 8.33
C ALA A 179 -8.41 -1.12 9.49
N GLY A 180 -7.18 -1.59 9.66
CA GLY A 180 -6.81 -2.47 10.77
C GLY A 180 -6.98 -1.80 12.14
N LEU A 181 -6.60 -0.52 12.24
CA LEU A 181 -6.77 0.29 13.44
C LEU A 181 -8.25 0.48 13.78
N GLY A 182 -9.09 0.82 12.80
CA GLY A 182 -10.53 0.95 12.98
C GLY A 182 -11.18 -0.34 13.49
N ASN A 183 -10.81 -1.49 12.94
CA ASN A 183 -11.28 -2.80 13.40
C ASN A 183 -10.87 -3.12 14.84
N ARG A 184 -9.69 -2.65 15.28
CA ARG A 184 -9.21 -2.83 16.66
C ARG A 184 -10.00 -1.96 17.63
N ILE A 185 -10.22 -0.71 17.26
CA ILE A 185 -11.00 0.25 18.05
C ILE A 185 -12.44 -0.22 18.21
N SER A 186 -13.06 -0.77 17.15
CA SER A 186 -14.45 -1.23 17.22
C SER A 186 -14.65 -2.40 18.20
N GLN A 187 -13.61 -3.14 18.58
CA GLN A 187 -13.74 -4.24 19.54
C GLN A 187 -14.03 -3.76 20.97
N ARG A 188 -13.79 -2.49 21.27
CA ARG A 188 -13.93 -1.93 22.62
C ARG A 188 -14.79 -0.66 22.57
N PRO A 189 -16.12 -0.81 22.74
CA PRO A 189 -16.99 0.34 22.92
C PRO A 189 -16.50 1.21 24.09
N ILE A 190 -16.57 2.53 23.91
CA ILE A 190 -16.13 3.49 24.92
C ILE A 190 -17.14 3.48 26.07
N ALA A 191 -16.72 2.94 27.21
CA ALA A 191 -17.52 2.82 28.42
C ALA A 191 -17.06 3.76 29.56
N ASP A 192 -15.86 4.30 29.45
CA ASP A 192 -15.21 5.14 30.45
C ASP A 192 -14.18 6.10 29.83
N GLU A 193 -13.69 7.04 30.65
CA GLU A 193 -12.69 8.04 30.27
C GLU A 193 -11.38 7.41 29.78
N LYS A 194 -10.97 6.27 30.36
CA LYS A 194 -9.75 5.57 29.98
C LYS A 194 -9.84 4.95 28.58
N THR A 195 -11.02 4.45 28.22
CA THR A 195 -11.28 3.90 26.88
C THR A 195 -11.39 5.01 25.84
N LEU A 196 -11.93 6.18 26.23
CA LEU A 196 -11.93 7.38 25.41
C LEU A 196 -10.50 7.92 25.19
N GLU A 197 -9.70 8.01 26.25
CA GLU A 197 -8.29 8.39 26.19
C GLU A 197 -7.51 7.44 25.26
N TYR A 198 -7.71 6.13 25.40
CA TYR A 198 -7.14 5.13 24.51
C TYR A 198 -7.55 5.37 23.06
N PHE A 199 -8.82 5.68 22.78
CA PHE A 199 -9.29 5.98 21.44
C PHE A 199 -8.62 7.22 20.85
N LEU A 200 -8.56 8.33 21.61
CA LEU A 200 -7.97 9.59 21.15
C LEU A 200 -6.47 9.45 20.91
N HIS A 201 -5.75 8.78 21.81
CA HIS A 201 -4.32 8.56 21.70
C HIS A 201 -3.98 7.75 20.42
N ASN A 202 -4.72 6.69 20.14
CA ASN A 202 -4.47 5.85 18.97
C ASN A 202 -5.00 6.44 17.65
N SER A 203 -6.02 7.31 17.68
CA SER A 203 -6.69 7.79 16.46
C SER A 203 -6.25 9.18 16.02
N VAL A 204 -5.74 10.01 16.94
CA VAL A 204 -5.43 11.44 16.69
C VAL A 204 -3.98 11.76 16.99
N GLU A 205 -3.38 11.18 18.03
CA GLU A 205 -2.07 11.59 18.53
C GLU A 205 -0.91 10.76 17.98
N ASP A 206 -1.13 9.47 17.70
CA ASP A 206 -0.08 8.55 17.25
C ASP A 206 -0.25 7.98 15.84
N PRO A 207 -0.47 8.80 14.78
CA PRO A 207 -0.20 8.35 13.43
C PRO A 207 1.31 8.48 13.17
N ASN A 208 2.10 7.57 13.75
CA ASN A 208 3.36 7.04 13.23
C ASN A 208 4.09 7.93 12.21
N MET A 209 4.57 9.04 12.70
CA MET A 209 5.43 9.96 11.99
C MET A 209 6.84 9.36 11.88
N GLY A 210 7.03 8.27 11.13
CA GLY A 210 8.33 7.59 10.98
C GLY A 210 9.45 8.53 10.55
N ASP A 211 9.14 9.48 9.66
CA ASP A 211 10.10 10.48 9.17
C ASP A 211 10.14 11.75 10.04
N MET A 212 9.04 12.13 10.67
CA MET A 212 8.98 13.30 11.57
C MET A 212 9.61 13.01 12.95
N ASN A 213 9.59 11.76 13.42
CA ASN A 213 10.19 11.32 14.68
C ASN A 213 11.73 11.42 14.67
N ARG A 214 12.38 11.00 13.57
CA ARG A 214 13.83 11.21 13.42
C ARG A 214 14.18 12.71 13.42
N SER A 215 13.31 13.54 12.83
CA SER A 215 13.44 15.00 12.87
C SER A 215 13.27 15.58 14.28
N LEU A 216 12.34 15.03 15.09
CA LEU A 216 12.07 15.43 16.47
C LEU A 216 13.17 15.03 17.45
N GLU A 217 13.72 13.82 17.35
CA GLU A 217 14.90 13.40 18.14
C GLU A 217 16.08 14.34 17.86
N ASP A 218 16.35 14.60 16.58
CA ASP A 218 17.43 15.51 16.18
C ASP A 218 17.20 16.94 16.68
N GLU A 219 15.95 17.42 16.67
CA GLU A 219 15.58 18.75 17.17
C GLU A 219 15.68 18.84 18.70
N ALA A 220 15.22 17.82 19.43
CA ALA A 220 15.40 17.72 20.88
C ALA A 220 16.89 17.75 21.27
N ILE A 221 17.72 17.00 20.53
CA ILE A 221 19.18 17.02 20.70
C ILE A 221 19.76 18.40 20.34
N ARG A 222 19.26 19.07 19.30
CA ARG A 222 19.68 20.44 18.94
C ARG A 222 19.38 21.44 20.06
N SER A 223 18.20 21.37 20.66
CA SER A 223 17.77 22.22 21.77
C SER A 223 18.57 21.97 23.05
N LEU A 224 18.81 20.70 23.41
CA LEU A 224 19.70 20.37 24.53
C LEU A 224 21.14 20.85 24.30
N ARG A 225 21.68 20.67 23.08
CA ARG A 225 23.00 21.22 22.73
C ARG A 225 23.04 22.75 22.80
N ALA A 226 21.96 23.43 22.42
CA ALA A 226 21.86 24.89 22.54
C ALA A 226 21.88 25.34 24.00
N MET A 227 21.16 24.63 24.87
CA MET A 227 21.17 24.81 26.33
C MET A 227 22.56 24.57 26.92
N HIS A 228 23.23 23.48 26.54
CA HIS A 228 24.58 23.14 27.00
C HIS A 228 25.62 24.19 26.56
N ARG A 229 25.50 24.75 25.34
CA ARG A 229 26.34 25.87 24.87
C ARG A 229 26.18 27.13 25.73
N LYS A 230 25.02 27.34 26.35
CA LYS A 230 24.78 28.43 27.31
C LYS A 230 25.23 28.07 28.73
N GLY A 231 25.70 26.85 28.95
CA GLY A 231 26.19 26.35 30.23
C GLY A 231 25.07 25.93 31.18
N VAL A 232 23.91 25.55 30.65
CA VAL A 232 22.79 25.00 31.43
C VAL A 232 22.77 23.48 31.20
N ILE A 233 22.52 22.69 32.24
CA ILE A 233 22.29 21.23 32.21
C ILE A 233 20.87 21.00 32.73
N HIS A 234 20.06 20.18 32.07
CA HIS A 234 18.64 20.02 32.41
C HIS A 234 18.40 19.08 33.60
N LYS A 235 19.06 17.91 33.64
CA LYS A 235 18.94 16.86 34.67
C LYS A 235 17.58 16.17 34.84
N ASP A 236 16.57 16.60 34.11
CA ASP A 236 15.24 15.97 34.07
C ASP A 236 14.76 15.82 32.63
N VAL A 237 15.59 15.19 31.81
CA VAL A 237 15.33 15.03 30.37
C VAL A 237 14.39 13.85 30.18
N ARG A 238 13.15 14.13 29.78
CA ARG A 238 12.08 13.17 29.47
C ARG A 238 11.14 13.78 28.42
N LEU A 239 10.36 12.94 27.71
CA LEU A 239 9.50 13.40 26.62
C LEU A 239 8.43 14.39 27.10
N GLU A 240 7.93 14.23 28.33
CA GLU A 240 6.93 15.10 28.95
C GLU A 240 7.44 16.54 29.16
N ASN A 241 8.78 16.71 29.20
CA ASN A 241 9.44 18.00 29.36
C ASN A 241 9.93 18.58 28.01
N MET A 242 9.50 18.01 26.88
CA MET A 242 9.85 18.45 25.53
C MET A 242 8.59 18.71 24.70
N LEU A 243 8.30 19.99 24.44
CA LEU A 243 7.13 20.41 23.70
C LEU A 243 7.53 20.90 22.30
N PHE A 244 6.74 20.60 21.28
CA PHE A 244 6.95 21.17 19.95
C PHE A 244 6.40 22.60 19.90
N ASN A 245 7.25 23.56 19.52
CA ASN A 245 6.84 24.94 19.28
C ASN A 245 6.62 25.17 17.77
N PRO A 246 5.37 25.38 17.31
CA PRO A 246 5.07 25.60 15.90
C PRO A 246 5.62 26.94 15.36
N GLU A 247 5.79 27.96 16.21
CA GLU A 247 6.28 29.29 15.78
C GLU A 247 7.77 29.26 15.40
N THR A 248 8.55 28.40 16.06
CA THR A 248 9.98 28.24 15.81
C THR A 248 10.30 26.98 15.01
N ASN A 249 9.27 26.21 14.64
CA ASN A 249 9.38 24.89 14.03
C ASN A 249 10.40 23.98 14.74
N GLY A 250 10.36 23.96 16.08
CA GLY A 250 11.44 23.39 16.91
C GLY A 250 10.98 22.88 18.26
N VAL A 251 11.77 21.99 18.88
CA VAL A 251 11.49 21.40 20.20
C VAL A 251 11.92 22.36 21.30
N MET A 252 10.97 22.79 22.12
CA MET A 252 11.19 23.56 23.33
C MET A 252 11.33 22.63 24.53
N VAL A 253 12.44 22.76 25.26
CA VAL A 253 12.63 22.05 26.53
C VAL A 253 12.06 22.91 27.67
N ILE A 254 11.23 22.31 28.51
CA ILE A 254 10.53 22.96 29.63
C ILE A 254 10.86 22.26 30.96
N ASP A 255 10.43 22.84 32.08
CA ASP A 255 10.64 22.31 33.44
C ASP A 255 12.12 22.25 33.89
N PHE A 256 12.67 23.43 34.19
CA PHE A 256 14.06 23.62 34.61
C PHE A 256 14.27 23.50 36.13
N GLU A 257 13.33 22.95 36.89
CA GLU A 257 13.41 22.93 38.36
C GLU A 257 14.66 22.18 38.87
N ARG A 258 15.15 21.21 38.10
CA ARG A 258 16.35 20.40 38.41
C ARG A 258 17.60 20.86 37.67
N ALA A 259 17.50 21.92 36.88
CA ALA A 259 18.57 22.36 35.99
C ALA A 259 19.75 22.98 36.75
N LEU A 260 20.98 22.74 36.24
CA LEU A 260 22.20 23.32 36.77
C LEU A 260 22.83 24.31 35.79
N LEU A 261 23.16 25.50 36.29
CA LEU A 261 23.98 26.49 35.60
C LEU A 261 25.46 26.28 35.94
N LEU A 262 26.27 25.98 34.93
CA LEU A 262 27.73 25.82 35.05
C LEU A 262 28.48 27.15 35.16
N LYS A 263 27.87 28.26 34.73
CA LYS A 263 28.40 29.59 35.01
C LYS A 263 27.96 29.98 36.43
N GLN A 264 28.94 30.06 37.34
CA GLN A 264 28.67 30.56 38.69
C GLN A 264 28.16 32.02 38.64
N PRO A 265 27.23 32.41 39.52
CA PRO A 265 26.83 33.81 39.66
C PRO A 265 28.07 34.66 39.95
N ARG A 266 28.13 35.86 39.34
CA ARG A 266 29.23 36.81 39.54
C ARG A 266 29.48 37.00 41.04
N ARG A 267 30.76 37.03 41.44
CA ARG A 267 31.14 37.41 42.80
C ARG A 267 30.51 38.78 43.12
N PRO A 268 29.96 38.99 44.33
CA PRO A 268 29.41 40.28 44.72
C PRO A 268 30.49 41.36 44.52
N LEU A 269 30.08 42.52 43.99
CA LEU A 269 30.97 43.62 43.61
C LEU A 269 31.75 44.23 44.80
N ALA A 270 31.42 43.84 46.04
CA ALA A 270 32.20 44.11 47.23
C ALA A 270 32.01 42.98 48.26
N GLN A 271 33.03 42.75 49.08
CA GLN A 271 32.99 41.77 50.18
C GLN A 271 32.05 42.28 51.28
N LEU A 272 31.02 41.52 51.65
CA LEU A 272 30.21 41.80 52.83
C LEU A 272 31.09 41.66 54.08
N VAL A 273 31.38 42.77 54.75
CA VAL A 273 32.14 42.79 56.00
C VAL A 273 31.16 42.86 57.18
N PRO A 274 31.18 41.89 58.12
CA PRO A 274 30.46 42.02 59.38
C PRO A 274 31.08 43.13 60.25
N ASN A 275 30.23 43.90 60.91
CA ASN A 275 30.61 45.07 61.70
C ASN A 275 31.58 44.72 62.86
N LYS A 276 32.80 45.27 62.78
CA LYS A 276 33.81 45.57 63.83
C LYS A 276 34.25 44.44 64.80
N ARG A 277 35.52 43.99 64.68
CA ARG A 277 36.66 44.33 65.59
C ARG A 277 37.96 43.58 65.26
N ALA A 278 39.06 44.37 65.26
CA ALA A 278 40.47 44.04 65.46
C ALA A 278 41.21 43.11 64.45
N TRP A 279 42.13 43.72 63.71
CA TRP A 279 43.19 43.07 62.91
C TRP A 279 44.24 42.35 63.79
N LYS A 280 44.75 41.21 63.28
CA LYS A 280 46.18 40.85 63.31
C LYS A 280 46.55 40.14 61.99
N SER A 281 47.61 40.61 61.34
CA SER A 281 48.38 39.92 60.27
C SER A 281 49.00 38.65 60.85
N GLU A 282 49.20 37.55 60.12
CA GLU A 282 50.18 37.24 59.07
C GLU A 282 50.06 35.69 58.92
N THR A 283 50.07 35.00 57.78
CA THR A 283 51.16 34.78 56.82
C THR A 283 50.57 34.16 55.54
N MET A 284 51.23 34.41 54.40
CA MET A 284 50.89 33.80 53.12
C MET A 284 51.30 32.34 53.09
N ASP A 285 50.38 31.44 52.75
CA ASP A 285 50.71 30.10 52.27
C ASP A 285 49.98 29.81 50.96
N ALA A 286 50.75 29.82 49.88
CA ALA A 286 50.31 29.41 48.56
C ALA A 286 50.16 27.87 48.55
N LYS A 287 48.93 27.37 48.47
CA LYS A 287 48.68 25.95 48.18
C LYS A 287 47.59 25.73 47.13
N LYS A 288 48.10 25.52 45.91
CA LYS A 288 47.77 24.45 44.95
C LYS A 288 46.33 24.41 44.41
N VAL A 289 46.19 24.98 43.22
CA VAL A 289 45.10 24.75 42.25
C VAL A 289 45.17 23.32 41.73
N THR A 290 44.36 22.41 42.26
CA THR A 290 44.08 21.08 41.68
C THR A 290 42.58 20.75 41.76
N GLY A 291 41.72 21.65 41.24
CA GLY A 291 40.26 21.49 41.31
C GLY A 291 39.51 21.54 39.97
N ASP A 292 40.15 21.98 38.88
CA ASP A 292 39.44 22.28 37.62
C ASP A 292 39.24 21.07 36.71
N SER A 293 40.13 20.08 36.74
CA SER A 293 40.03 18.87 35.92
C SER A 293 38.83 18.01 36.32
N ASN A 294 38.53 17.91 37.62
CA ASN A 294 37.43 17.08 38.13
C ASN A 294 36.05 17.71 37.90
N LYS A 295 35.95 19.05 37.92
CA LYS A 295 34.71 19.78 37.57
C LYS A 295 34.39 19.73 36.08
N ARG A 296 35.40 19.87 35.21
CA ARG A 296 35.24 19.77 33.76
C ARG A 296 34.85 18.36 33.33
N SER A 297 35.44 17.33 33.95
CA SER A 297 35.06 15.93 33.73
C SER A 297 33.59 15.68 34.11
N ARG A 298 33.16 16.14 35.30
CA ARG A 298 31.77 16.02 35.76
C ARG A 298 30.77 16.80 34.90
N SER A 299 31.13 17.98 34.39
CA SER A 299 30.23 18.74 33.50
C SER A 299 30.09 18.09 32.13
N SER A 300 31.17 17.55 31.56
CA SER A 300 31.10 16.80 30.29
C SER A 300 30.31 15.50 30.45
N GLN A 301 30.39 14.87 31.61
CA GLN A 301 29.61 13.69 31.95
C GLN A 301 28.11 14.04 32.06
N SER A 302 27.74 15.11 32.76
CA SER A 302 26.34 15.53 32.88
C SER A 302 25.72 16.07 31.59
N PHE A 303 26.49 16.67 30.68
CA PHE A 303 26.01 16.97 29.33
C PHE A 303 25.73 15.69 28.53
N SER A 304 26.61 14.70 28.65
CA SER A 304 26.42 13.41 27.99
C SER A 304 25.22 12.65 28.58
N GLU A 305 24.96 12.79 29.88
CA GLU A 305 23.78 12.22 30.56
C GLU A 305 22.47 12.81 30.01
N ASP A 306 22.34 14.13 29.89
CA ASP A 306 21.14 14.76 29.30
C ASP A 306 20.86 14.25 27.87
N ILE A 307 21.91 14.17 27.03
CA ILE A 307 21.78 13.68 25.64
C ILE A 307 21.46 12.18 25.62
N TRP A 308 22.08 11.40 26.51
CA TRP A 308 21.82 9.98 26.63
C TRP A 308 20.39 9.72 27.10
N LEU A 309 19.88 10.48 28.07
CA LEU A 309 18.50 10.40 28.53
C LEU A 309 17.50 10.75 27.42
N ALA A 310 17.77 11.79 26.62
CA ALA A 310 16.95 12.08 25.44
C ALA A 310 16.93 10.89 24.48
N LYS A 311 18.12 10.39 24.09
CA LYS A 311 18.22 9.24 23.18
C LYS A 311 17.55 7.99 23.74
N THR A 312 17.70 7.70 25.02
CA THR A 312 17.06 6.57 25.68
C THR A 312 15.54 6.74 25.72
N ALA A 313 15.02 7.94 26.02
CA ALA A 313 13.59 8.21 26.00
C ALA A 313 12.99 8.05 24.60
N PHE A 314 13.66 8.56 23.56
CA PHE A 314 13.24 8.33 22.17
C PHE A 314 13.43 6.86 21.73
N LEU A 315 14.47 6.16 22.19
CA LEU A 315 14.67 4.72 21.94
C LEU A 315 13.63 3.86 22.65
N GLU A 316 13.25 4.16 23.89
CA GLU A 316 12.21 3.46 24.65
C GLU A 316 10.84 3.72 24.05
N TRP A 317 10.55 4.97 23.67
CA TRP A 317 9.36 5.31 22.91
C TRP A 317 9.29 4.56 21.57
N ASN A 318 10.44 4.43 20.88
CA ASN A 318 10.55 3.64 19.66
C ASN A 318 10.57 2.12 19.89
N ALA A 319 10.99 1.61 21.05
CA ALA A 319 11.12 0.17 21.34
C ALA A 319 9.84 -0.42 21.94
N ASP A 320 9.15 0.34 22.80
CA ASP A 320 7.81 0.00 23.31
C ASP A 320 6.78 -0.09 22.16
N ARG A 321 7.06 0.58 21.03
CA ARG A 321 6.39 0.44 19.73
C ARG A 321 6.56 -0.96 19.11
N TRP A 322 7.70 -1.65 19.29
CA TRP A 322 7.96 -2.98 18.72
C TRP A 322 7.59 -4.13 19.67
N THR A 323 7.80 -3.99 20.98
CA THR A 323 7.42 -5.01 21.95
C THR A 323 5.90 -5.11 22.15
N ARG A 324 5.14 -4.04 21.88
CA ARG A 324 3.66 -4.08 21.84
C ARG A 324 3.08 -4.59 20.51
N VAL A 325 3.88 -4.65 19.45
CA VAL A 325 3.54 -5.35 18.19
C VAL A 325 3.84 -6.86 18.27
N ALA A 326 4.83 -7.27 19.09
CA ALA A 326 5.27 -8.67 19.18
C ALA A 326 4.75 -9.46 20.40
N ARG A 327 4.00 -8.86 21.33
CA ARG A 327 3.37 -9.55 22.47
C ARG A 327 1.84 -9.55 22.36
N ALA A 328 1.32 -10.21 21.33
CA ALA A 328 0.00 -10.81 21.39
C ALA A 328 0.20 -12.34 21.52
N PRO A 329 -0.25 -13.01 22.59
CA PRO A 329 -0.42 -14.45 22.54
C PRO A 329 -1.52 -14.77 21.51
N CYS A 330 -1.28 -15.85 20.75
CA CYS A 330 -2.11 -16.37 19.68
C CYS A 330 -3.60 -16.46 19.99
#